data_AF-A0A6C0BEZ1-F1
#
_entry.id   AF-A0A6C0BEZ1-F1
#
_cell.length_a   1.000
_cell.length_b   1.000
_cell.length_c   1.000
_cell.angle_alpha   90.00
_cell.angle_beta   90.00
_cell.angle_gamma   90.00
#
_symmetry.space_group_name_H-M   'P 1'
#
loop_
_entity.id
_entity.type
_entity.pdbx_description
1 polymer ?
#
loop_
_entity_poly.entity_id
_entity_poly.type
_entity_poly.pdbx_seq_one_letter_code
_entity_poly.pdbx_strand_id
1 'polypeptide(L)'
;MYILIILTVAVLDGIWLTLNSHMYQRMYSNVQKAPFIVDWKAAIFAYLAIFIMIAFYAVPGVENAGGSFFDAIRVAGLLGLLTYAVYNFTNLAVLRDYSWKVAILDTLWGGVLFTLTSFIVVKLKKYIQI
;
A
#
# COMPACT_ATOMS: atom_id res chain seq x y z
N MET A 1 -3.51 11.84 14.41
CA MET A 1 -2.71 10.74 13.83
C MET A 1 -3.51 9.84 12.88
N TYR A 2 -4.54 9.10 13.34
CA TYR A 2 -5.24 8.11 12.51
C TYR A 2 -5.93 8.67 11.26
N ILE A 3 -6.61 9.81 11.37
CA ILE A 3 -7.24 10.48 10.22
C ILE A 3 -6.19 10.85 9.17
N LEU A 4 -5.01 11.30 9.60
CA LEU A 4 -3.93 11.66 8.69
C LEU A 4 -3.41 10.45 7.91
N ILE A 5 -3.32 9.28 8.56
CA ILE A 5 -2.99 8.01 7.88
C ILE A 5 -4.02 7.70 6.81
N ILE A 6 -5.31 7.70 7.17
CA ILE A 6 -6.41 7.39 6.24
C ILE A 6 -6.38 8.34 5.03
N LEU A 7 -6.28 9.65 5.27
CA LEU A 7 -6.23 10.64 4.20
C LEU A 7 -5.00 10.49 3.32
N THR A 8 -3.82 10.26 3.91
CA THR A 8 -2.57 10.14 3.14
C THR A 8 -2.59 8.89 2.27
N VAL A 9 -3.03 7.74 2.81
CA VAL A 9 -3.22 6.51 2.03
C VAL A 9 -4.23 6.73 0.92
N ALA A 10 -5.41 7.29 1.21
CA ALA A 10 -6.45 7.48 0.22
C ALA A 10 -6.01 8.41 -0.93
N VAL A 11 -5.26 9.48 -0.64
CA VAL A 11 -4.76 10.40 -1.65
C VAL A 11 -3.66 9.74 -2.50
N LEU A 12 -2.63 9.18 -1.87
CA LEU A 12 -1.51 8.58 -2.58
C LEU A 12 -1.98 7.40 -3.44
N ASP A 13 -2.74 6.49 -2.84
CA ASP A 13 -3.21 5.28 -3.51
C ASP A 13 -4.31 5.58 -4.54
N GLY A 14 -5.17 6.57 -4.27
CA GLY A 14 -6.15 7.04 -5.25
C GLY A 14 -5.50 7.59 -6.53
N ILE A 15 -4.39 8.35 -6.39
CA ILE A 15 -3.60 8.81 -7.53
C ILE A 15 -3.02 7.61 -8.29
N TRP A 16 -2.37 6.69 -7.58
CA TRP A 16 -1.76 5.50 -8.19
C TRP A 16 -2.76 4.64 -8.95
N LEU A 17 -3.90 4.32 -8.32
CA LEU A 17 -4.96 3.51 -8.93
C LEU A 17 -5.60 4.21 -10.13
N THR A 18 -5.77 5.53 -10.08
CA THR A 18 -6.32 6.29 -11.22
C THR A 18 -5.38 6.21 -12.42
N LEU A 19 -4.08 6.46 -12.20
CA LEU A 19 -3.05 6.44 -13.25
C LEU A 19 -2.86 5.04 -13.85
N ASN A 20 -3.00 3.99 -13.04
CA ASN A 20 -2.75 2.60 -13.44
C ASN A 20 -4.02 1.78 -13.67
N SER A 21 -5.20 2.40 -13.59
CA SER A 21 -6.52 1.75 -13.66
C SER A 21 -6.66 0.79 -14.84
N HIS A 22 -6.26 1.24 -16.03
CA HIS A 22 -6.34 0.45 -17.27
C HIS A 22 -5.47 -0.82 -17.20
N MET A 23 -4.31 -0.73 -16.57
CA MET A 23 -3.39 -1.85 -16.41
C MET A 23 -3.99 -2.92 -15.48
N TYR A 24 -4.53 -2.49 -14.33
CA TYR A 24 -5.18 -3.39 -13.38
C TYR A 24 -6.44 -4.03 -13.95
N GLN A 25 -7.34 -3.23 -14.54
CA GLN A 25 -8.59 -3.73 -15.13
C GLN A 25 -8.31 -4.77 -16.20
N ARG A 26 -7.36 -4.51 -17.12
CA ARG A 26 -6.98 -5.48 -18.16
C ARG A 26 -6.43 -6.77 -17.56
N MET A 27 -5.53 -6.68 -16.57
CA MET A 27 -4.97 -7.87 -15.94
C MET A 27 -6.06 -8.71 -15.26
N TYR A 28 -6.87 -8.09 -14.40
CA TYR A 28 -7.89 -8.82 -13.65
C TYR A 28 -9.01 -9.35 -14.53
N SER A 29 -9.45 -8.61 -15.56
CA SER A 29 -10.39 -9.16 -16.54
C SER A 29 -9.84 -10.36 -17.30
N ASN A 30 -8.54 -10.35 -17.64
CA ASN A 30 -7.89 -11.50 -18.27
C ASN A 30 -7.81 -12.71 -17.34
N VAL A 31 -7.51 -12.49 -16.06
CA VAL A 31 -7.47 -13.54 -15.04
C VAL A 31 -8.87 -14.11 -14.77
N GLN A 32 -9.88 -13.26 -14.64
CA GLN A 32 -11.26 -13.63 -14.30
C GLN A 32 -12.06 -14.16 -15.50
N LYS A 33 -11.60 -13.89 -16.74
CA LYS A 33 -12.38 -14.10 -17.98
C LYS A 33 -13.76 -13.44 -17.92
N ALA A 34 -13.84 -12.30 -17.24
CA ALA A 34 -15.06 -11.56 -16.97
C ALA A 34 -14.77 -10.04 -16.87
N PRO A 35 -15.79 -9.18 -16.96
CA PRO A 35 -15.63 -7.76 -16.66
C PRO A 35 -15.07 -7.55 -15.26
N PHE A 36 -14.14 -6.60 -15.13
CA PHE A 36 -13.58 -6.23 -13.83
C PHE A 36 -14.65 -5.57 -12.97
N ILE A 37 -15.01 -6.22 -11.86
CA ILE A 37 -15.96 -5.70 -10.87
C ILE A 37 -15.28 -5.76 -9.50
N VAL A 38 -15.30 -4.64 -8.79
CA VAL A 38 -14.72 -4.54 -7.44
C VAL A 38 -15.69 -5.09 -6.40
N ASP A 39 -15.24 -6.04 -5.61
CA ASP A 39 -15.91 -6.38 -4.34
C ASP A 39 -15.51 -5.36 -3.28
N TRP A 40 -16.42 -4.41 -3.01
CA TRP A 40 -16.18 -3.34 -2.05
C TRP A 40 -16.01 -3.84 -0.60
N LYS A 41 -16.60 -4.99 -0.23
CA LYS A 41 -16.42 -5.54 1.13
C LYS A 41 -14.98 -6.01 1.29
N ALA A 42 -14.47 -6.78 0.33
CA ALA A 42 -13.09 -7.23 0.34
C ALA A 42 -12.10 -6.05 0.30
N ALA A 43 -12.39 -5.03 -0.51
CA ALA A 43 -11.58 -3.81 -0.57
C ALA A 43 -11.51 -3.11 0.80
N ILE A 44 -12.65 -2.94 1.49
CA ILE A 44 -12.68 -2.32 2.83
C ILE A 44 -11.80 -3.09 3.82
N PHE A 45 -11.85 -4.42 3.84
CA PHE A 45 -11.00 -5.23 4.73
C PHE A 45 -9.51 -5.13 4.37
N ALA A 46 -9.18 -5.05 3.08
CA ALA A 46 -7.80 -4.81 2.64
C ALA A 46 -7.27 -3.45 3.12
N TYR A 47 -8.06 -2.38 2.95
CA TYR A 47 -7.68 -1.05 3.44
C TYR A 47 -7.64 -0.98 4.98
N LEU A 48 -8.50 -1.72 5.67
CA LEU A 48 -8.43 -1.83 7.13
C LEU A 48 -7.12 -2.51 7.57
N ALA A 49 -6.69 -3.57 6.88
CA ALA A 49 -5.40 -4.21 7.15
C ALA A 49 -4.23 -3.26 6.90
N ILE A 50 -4.25 -2.50 5.79
CA ILE A 50 -3.26 -1.45 5.49
C ILE A 50 -3.22 -0.40 6.60
N PHE A 51 -4.39 0.10 7.01
CA PHE A 51 -4.50 1.06 8.09
C PHE A 51 -3.89 0.52 9.40
N ILE A 52 -4.23 -0.72 9.79
CA ILE A 52 -3.71 -1.33 11.02
C ILE A 52 -2.19 -1.47 10.96
N MET A 53 -1.65 -1.99 9.85
CA MET A 53 -0.20 -2.13 9.68
C MET A 53 0.51 -0.76 9.78
N ILE A 54 -0.03 0.27 9.15
CA ILE A 54 0.58 1.61 9.20
C ILE A 54 0.45 2.23 10.60
N ALA A 55 -0.74 2.20 11.19
CA ALA A 55 -1.04 2.89 12.44
C ALA A 55 -0.35 2.27 13.67
N PHE A 56 -0.24 0.94 13.70
CA PHE A 56 0.26 0.23 14.89
C PHE A 56 1.68 -0.31 14.75
N TYR A 57 2.21 -0.43 13.53
CA TYR A 57 3.55 -0.97 13.29
C TYR A 57 4.45 0.03 12.57
N ALA A 58 4.01 0.55 11.42
CA ALA A 58 4.88 1.37 10.59
C ALA A 58 5.18 2.74 11.23
N VAL A 59 4.16 3.52 11.60
CA VAL A 59 4.33 4.85 12.20
C VAL A 59 5.10 4.76 13.54
N PRO A 60 4.69 3.93 14.52
CA PRO A 60 5.45 3.80 15.77
C PRO A 60 6.87 3.30 15.55
N GLY A 61 7.08 2.38 14.61
CA GLY A 61 8.41 1.88 14.26
C GLY A 61 9.32 2.97 13.70
N VAL A 62 8.79 3.85 12.85
CA VAL A 62 9.54 4.98 12.29
C VAL A 62 9.84 6.03 13.36
N GLU A 63 8.91 6.31 14.28
CA GLU A 63 9.14 7.21 15.42
C GLU A 63 10.26 6.69 16.32
N ASN A 64 10.20 5.42 16.72
CA ASN A 64 11.20 4.78 17.57
C ASN A 64 12.58 4.71 16.92
N ALA A 65 12.63 4.66 15.59
CA ALA A 65 13.87 4.62 14.81
C ALA A 65 14.55 5.98 14.64
N GLY A 66 13.88 7.10 14.98
CA GLY A 66 14.42 8.46 14.90
C GLY A 66 13.64 9.41 13.97
N GLY A 67 12.70 8.89 13.18
CA GLY A 67 11.80 9.69 12.34
C GLY A 67 12.45 10.35 11.11
N SER A 68 13.57 9.82 10.63
CA SER A 68 14.18 10.25 9.36
C SER A 68 13.47 9.61 8.15
N PHE A 69 13.72 10.13 6.95
CA PHE A 69 13.19 9.51 5.72
C PHE A 69 13.78 8.11 5.49
N PHE A 70 15.05 7.91 5.85
CA PHE A 70 15.70 6.61 5.78
C PHE A 70 15.07 5.61 6.75
N ASP A 71 14.64 6.05 7.94
CA ASP A 71 13.86 5.23 8.87
C ASP A 71 12.52 4.80 8.29
N ALA A 72 11.84 5.70 7.58
CA ALA A 72 10.60 5.39 6.88
C ALA A 72 10.82 4.31 5.80
N ILE A 73 11.89 4.39 5.02
CA ILE A 73 12.20 3.36 4.01
C ILE A 73 12.46 2.00 4.68
N ARG A 74 13.36 1.95 5.66
CA ARG A 74 13.83 0.68 6.23
C ARG A 74 12.79 -0.02 7.10
N VAL A 75 11.94 0.74 7.80
CA VAL A 75 10.91 0.19 8.71
C VAL A 75 9.57 0.05 7.99
N ALA A 76 9.00 1.16 7.51
CA ALA A 76 7.68 1.15 6.89
C ALA A 76 7.73 0.63 5.45
N GLY A 77 8.70 1.10 4.66
CA GLY A 77 8.85 0.70 3.27
C GLY A 77 9.08 -0.79 3.11
N LEU A 78 9.95 -1.37 3.94
CA LEU A 78 10.17 -2.82 3.92
C LEU A 78 8.92 -3.60 4.32
N LEU A 79 8.17 -3.14 5.33
CA LEU A 79 6.89 -3.75 5.71
C LEU A 79 5.90 -3.75 4.54
N GLY A 80 5.68 -2.59 3.91
CA GLY A 80 4.77 -2.47 2.76
C GLY A 80 5.21 -3.30 1.56
N LEU A 81 6.51 -3.26 1.23
CA LEU A 81 7.10 -4.04 0.13
C LEU A 81 6.84 -5.53 0.34
N LEU A 82 7.13 -6.06 1.54
CA LEU A 82 6.98 -7.49 1.83
C LEU A 82 5.51 -7.92 1.84
N THR A 83 4.61 -7.11 2.39
CA THR A 83 3.17 -7.42 2.38
C THR A 83 2.64 -7.53 0.94
N TYR A 84 2.98 -6.56 0.09
CA TYR A 84 2.54 -6.58 -1.31
C TYR A 84 3.26 -7.67 -2.10
N ALA A 85 4.52 -7.97 -1.80
CA ALA A 85 5.26 -9.09 -2.39
C ALA A 85 4.54 -10.43 -2.09
N VAL A 86 4.16 -10.68 -0.84
CA VAL A 86 3.42 -11.89 -0.47
C VAL A 86 2.12 -11.98 -1.29
N TYR A 87 1.32 -10.92 -1.31
CA TYR A 87 0.08 -10.91 -2.09
C TYR A 87 0.31 -11.17 -3.59
N ASN A 88 1.21 -10.40 -4.21
CA ASN A 88 1.44 -10.45 -5.66
C ASN A 88 2.12 -11.75 -6.11
N PHE A 89 3.13 -12.23 -5.38
CA PHE A 89 3.83 -13.46 -5.75
C PHE A 89 3.03 -14.71 -5.42
N THR A 90 2.19 -14.71 -4.38
CA THR A 90 1.21 -15.79 -4.19
C THR A 90 0.21 -15.83 -5.33
N ASN A 91 -0.30 -14.68 -5.79
CA ASN A 91 -1.18 -14.64 -6.96
C ASN A 91 -0.50 -15.13 -8.23
N LEU A 92 0.76 -14.73 -8.50
CA LEU A 92 1.54 -15.27 -9.63
C LEU A 92 1.72 -16.78 -9.56
N ALA A 93 1.84 -17.35 -8.36
CA ALA A 93 2.01 -18.79 -8.18
C ALA A 93 0.73 -19.59 -8.47
N VAL A 94 -0.45 -19.00 -8.26
CA VAL A 94 -1.74 -19.72 -8.34
C VAL A 94 -2.64 -19.29 -9.50
N LEU A 95 -2.46 -18.10 -10.07
CA LEU A 95 -3.28 -17.53 -11.13
C LEU A 95 -2.51 -17.47 -12.45
N ARG A 96 -2.94 -18.28 -13.44
CA ARG A 96 -2.26 -18.47 -14.72
C ARG A 96 -1.96 -17.19 -15.52
N ASP A 97 -2.91 -16.26 -15.56
CA ASP A 97 -2.82 -15.06 -16.40
C ASP A 97 -2.48 -13.78 -15.59
N TYR A 98 -1.99 -13.94 -14.36
CA TYR A 98 -1.57 -12.81 -13.53
C TYR A 98 -0.27 -12.19 -14.05
N SER A 99 -0.22 -10.86 -14.20
CA SER A 99 0.88 -10.20 -14.90
C SER A 99 2.09 -9.98 -13.98
N TRP A 100 3.25 -10.51 -14.37
CA TRP A 100 4.53 -10.23 -13.69
C TRP A 100 4.85 -8.74 -13.61
N LYS A 101 4.55 -7.98 -14.67
CA LYS A 101 4.79 -6.53 -14.70
C LYS A 101 3.96 -5.83 -13.63
N VAL A 102 2.67 -6.16 -13.53
CA VAL A 102 1.77 -5.57 -12.53
C VAL A 102 2.23 -5.97 -11.13
N ALA A 103 2.51 -7.26 -10.92
CA ALA A 103 2.99 -7.77 -9.64
C ALA A 103 4.22 -7.03 -9.10
N ILE A 104 5.22 -6.81 -9.95
CA ILE A 104 6.47 -6.11 -9.55
C ILE A 104 6.20 -4.64 -9.25
N LEU A 105 5.46 -3.94 -10.13
CA LEU A 105 5.16 -2.52 -9.94
C LEU A 105 4.32 -2.28 -8.69
N ASP A 106 3.31 -3.12 -8.47
CA ASP A 106 2.42 -3.05 -7.31
C ASP A 106 3.15 -3.39 -6.00
N THR A 107 4.08 -4.35 -6.04
CA THR A 107 4.98 -4.64 -4.92
C THR A 107 5.84 -3.46 -4.54
N LEU A 108 6.49 -2.82 -5.53
CA LEU A 108 7.28 -1.61 -5.30
C LEU A 108 6.42 -0.46 -4.79
N TRP A 109 5.21 -0.32 -5.31
CA TRP A 109 4.25 0.68 -4.85
C TRP A 109 3.86 0.49 -3.38
N GLY A 110 3.64 -0.76 -2.92
CA GLY A 110 3.39 -1.05 -1.51
C GLY A 110 4.48 -0.49 -0.59
N GLY A 111 5.75 -0.63 -0.98
CA GLY A 111 6.86 -0.04 -0.24
C GLY A 111 6.88 1.49 -0.27
N VAL A 112 6.61 2.10 -1.44
CA VAL A 112 6.52 3.56 -1.59
C VAL A 112 5.36 4.14 -0.77
N LEU A 113 4.17 3.53 -0.84
CA LEU A 113 2.98 3.94 -0.12
C LEU A 113 3.21 3.96 1.39
N PHE A 114 3.79 2.88 1.94
CA PHE A 114 4.07 2.79 3.38
C PHE A 114 5.15 3.79 3.83
N THR A 115 6.20 3.95 3.01
CA THR A 115 7.30 4.90 3.27
C THR A 115 6.76 6.32 3.34
N LEU A 116 6.07 6.76 2.28
CA LEU A 116 5.56 8.14 2.16
C LEU A 116 4.51 8.41 3.21
N THR A 117 3.56 7.49 3.42
CA THR A 117 2.51 7.65 4.43
C THR A 117 3.12 7.81 5.82
N SER A 118 4.00 6.90 6.23
CA SER A 118 4.59 6.95 7.57
C SER A 118 5.46 8.19 7.75
N PHE A 119 6.25 8.57 6.74
CA PHE A 119 7.09 9.77 6.80
C PHE A 119 6.26 11.05 6.93
N ILE A 120 5.22 11.21 6.08
CA ILE A 120 4.32 12.37 6.12
C ILE A 120 3.64 12.45 7.49
N VAL A 121 3.10 11.33 7.98
CA VAL A 121 2.39 11.27 9.26
C VAL A 121 3.32 11.63 10.42
N VAL A 122 4.52 11.05 10.49
CA VAL A 122 5.50 11.33 11.56
C VAL A 122 5.95 12.78 11.53
N LYS A 123 6.21 13.35 10.34
CA LYS A 123 6.61 14.76 10.23
C LYS A 123 5.48 15.69 10.63
N LEU A 124 4.28 15.53 10.10
CA LEU A 124 3.15 16.41 10.41
C LEU A 124 2.71 16.29 11.88
N LYS A 125 2.75 15.08 12.46
CA LYS A 125 2.44 14.87 13.88
C LYS A 125 3.34 15.74 14.79
N LYS A 126 4.63 15.83 14.49
CA LYS A 126 5.58 16.72 15.19
C LYS A 126 5.20 18.20 15.10
N TYR A 127 4.62 18.66 13.99
CA TYR A 127 4.21 20.06 13.81
C TYR A 127 2.87 20.38 14.45
N ILE A 128 1.97 19.41 14.57
CA ILE A 128 0.60 19.62 15.05
C ILE A 128 0.49 19.41 16.58
N GLN A 129 1.57 19.01 17.28
CA GLN A 129 1.58 18.71 18.73
C GLN A 129 0.53 17.64 19.15
N ILE A 130 0.30 16.63 18.31
CA ILE A 130 -0.58 15.47 18.58
C ILE A 130 0.25 14.19 18.50
#